data_AF-A0A522FEW6-F1
#
_entry.id   AF-A0A522FEW6-F1
#
_cell.length_a   1.000
_cell.length_b   1.000
_cell.length_c   1.000
_cell.angle_alpha   90.00
_cell.angle_beta   90.00
_cell.angle_gamma   90.00
#
_symmetry.space_group_name_H-M   'P 1'
#
loop_
_entity.id
_entity.type
_entity.pdbx_description
1 polymer ?
#
loop_
_entity_poly.entity_id
_entity_poly.type
_entity_poly.pdbx_seq_one_letter_code
_entity_poly.pdbx_strand_id
1 'polypeptide(L)'
;MDGLIHNTPEYNRLLHDQQERLKELACINRTTSILKEGKPIEESLQQIVLLLPAAWQYPEYTVARIRFMGKEFESVDFSETNWKMVQEFVTIDGEKGFI
;
A
#
# COMPACT_ATOMS: atom_id res chain seq x y z
N MET A 1 15.35 18.85 34.93
CA MET A 1 13.88 18.88 34.82
C MET A 1 13.58 19.59 33.51
N ASP A 2 13.13 18.78 32.54
CA ASP A 2 12.55 19.11 31.23
C ASP A 2 13.25 20.15 30.37
N GLY A 3 14.27 19.67 29.65
CA GLY A 3 14.74 20.30 28.42
C GLY A 3 13.61 20.27 27.40
N LEU A 4 13.00 21.43 27.18
CA LEU A 4 12.01 21.70 26.14
C LEU A 4 12.51 21.10 24.81
N ILE A 5 11.83 20.05 24.35
CA ILE A 5 11.99 19.51 23.01
C ILE A 5 11.70 20.66 22.06
N HIS A 6 12.75 21.23 21.48
CA HIS A 6 12.63 22.25 20.46
C HIS A 6 12.16 21.52 19.19
N ASN A 7 10.83 21.42 19.03
CA ASN A 7 10.19 20.88 17.83
C ASN A 7 10.45 21.85 16.66
N THR A 8 11.65 21.79 16.10
CA THR A 8 11.96 22.51 14.87
C THR A 8 11.16 21.90 13.71
N PRO A 9 10.82 22.69 12.68
CA PRO A 9 10.17 22.17 11.47
C PRO A 9 10.89 20.96 10.87
N GLU A 10 12.23 20.93 10.94
CA GLU A 10 13.06 19.81 10.50
C GLU A 10 12.81 18.54 11.32
N TYR A 11 12.68 18.66 12.64
CA TYR A 11 12.42 17.51 13.52
C TYR A 11 11.04 16.90 13.25
N ASN A 12 10.00 17.73 13.11
CA ASN A 12 8.65 17.26 12.79
C ASN A 12 8.61 16.58 11.41
N ARG A 13 9.34 17.10 10.42
CA ARG A 13 9.46 16.47 9.10
C ARG A 13 10.14 15.11 9.19
N LEU A 14 11.23 15.00 9.96
CA LEU A 14 11.92 13.72 10.14
C LEU A 14 11.02 12.67 10.82
N LEU A 15 10.25 13.08 11.83
CA LEU A 15 9.27 12.21 12.49
C LEU A 15 8.17 11.76 11.52
N HIS A 16 7.65 12.68 10.70
CA HIS A 16 6.66 12.38 9.67
C HIS A 16 7.20 11.34 8.67
N ASP A 17 8.38 11.60 8.09
CA ASP A 17 9.01 10.70 7.12
C ASP A 17 9.26 9.30 7.73
N GLN A 18 9.68 9.21 8.99
CA GLN A 18 9.83 7.94 9.71
C GLN A 18 8.50 7.19 9.86
N GLN A 19 7.42 7.89 10.20
CA GLN A 19 6.08 7.29 10.31
C GLN A 19 5.59 6.77 8.97
N GLU A 20 5.80 7.51 7.87
CA GLU A 20 5.47 7.06 6.52
C GLU A 20 6.24 5.79 6.14
N ARG A 21 7.55 5.72 6.42
CA ARG A 21 8.35 4.51 6.20
C ARG A 21 7.88 3.31 7.01
N LEU A 22 7.43 3.52 8.24
CA LEU A 22 6.85 2.44 9.05
C LEU A 22 5.54 1.91 8.46
N LYS A 23 4.69 2.78 7.90
CA LYS A 23 3.47 2.36 7.18
C LYS A 23 3.81 1.52 5.95
N GLU A 24 4.77 1.97 5.14
CA GLU A 24 5.26 1.24 3.96
C GLU A 24 5.79 -0.16 4.35
N LEU A 25 6.69 -0.22 5.33
CA LEU A 25 7.26 -1.49 5.82
C LEU A 25 6.20 -2.42 6.39
N ALA A 26 5.24 -1.90 7.15
CA ALA A 26 4.13 -2.67 7.66
C ALA A 26 3.27 -3.27 6.54
N CYS A 27 3.00 -2.50 5.48
CA CYS A 27 2.28 -2.98 4.31
C CYS A 27 3.05 -4.10 3.60
N ILE A 28 4.34 -3.91 3.32
CA ILE A 28 5.19 -4.92 2.66
C ILE A 28 5.22 -6.23 3.48
N ASN A 29 5.39 -6.12 4.79
CA ASN A 29 5.41 -7.29 5.68
C ASN A 29 4.07 -8.03 5.69
N ARG A 30 2.94 -7.31 5.74
CA ARG A 30 1.61 -7.92 5.70
C ARG A 30 1.32 -8.58 4.36
N THR A 31 1.66 -7.92 3.24
CA THR A 31 1.58 -8.51 1.89
C THR A 31 2.39 -9.79 1.82
N THR A 32 3.62 -9.79 2.34
CA THR A 32 4.47 -10.99 2.39
C THR A 32 3.83 -12.10 3.22
N SER A 33 3.22 -11.78 4.36
CA SER A 33 2.51 -12.77 5.19
C SER A 33 1.30 -13.37 4.46
N ILE A 34 0.47 -12.54 3.81
CA ILE A 34 -0.70 -12.99 3.03
C ILE A 34 -0.27 -13.96 1.92
N LEU A 35 0.79 -13.63 1.19
CA LEU A 35 1.31 -14.50 0.13
C LEU A 35 1.85 -15.84 0.68
N LYS A 36 2.39 -15.85 1.90
CA LYS A 36 2.89 -17.06 2.57
C LYS A 36 1.79 -17.97 3.09
N GLU A 37 0.54 -17.50 3.23
CA GLU A 37 -0.58 -18.32 3.68
C GLU A 37 -0.97 -19.41 2.66
N GLY A 38 -0.53 -19.29 1.40
CA GLY A 38 -0.80 -20.31 0.37
C GLY A 38 -2.27 -20.40 -0.05
N LYS A 39 -3.03 -19.33 0.17
CA LYS A 39 -4.42 -19.17 -0.27
C LYS A 39 -4.52 -19.06 -1.79
N PRO A 40 -5.72 -19.25 -2.36
CA PRO A 40 -5.97 -18.92 -3.76
C PRO A 40 -5.50 -17.49 -4.07
N ILE A 41 -4.85 -17.30 -5.23
CA ILE A 41 -4.25 -16.02 -5.60
C ILE A 41 -5.27 -14.87 -5.58
N GLU A 42 -6.51 -15.15 -5.98
CA GLU A 42 -7.60 -14.19 -5.95
C GLU A 42 -7.91 -13.69 -4.54
N GLU A 43 -7.90 -14.59 -3.55
CA GLU A 43 -8.12 -14.22 -2.15
C GLU A 43 -6.94 -13.38 -1.64
N SER A 44 -5.70 -13.80 -1.94
CA SER A 44 -4.51 -13.04 -1.56
C SER A 44 -4.50 -11.63 -2.18
N LEU A 45 -4.80 -11.50 -3.47
CA LEU A 45 -4.84 -10.20 -4.15
C LEU A 45 -5.95 -9.29 -3.61
N GLN A 46 -7.13 -9.86 -3.29
CA GLN A 46 -8.20 -9.08 -2.65
C GLN A 46 -7.80 -8.61 -1.25
N GLN A 47 -7.10 -9.43 -0.47
CA GLN A 47 -6.60 -8.99 0.84
C GLN A 47 -5.52 -7.91 0.70
N ILE A 48 -4.62 -8.06 -0.27
CA ILE A 48 -3.54 -7.10 -0.51
C ILE A 48 -4.10 -5.74 -0.93
N VAL A 49 -5.05 -5.68 -1.87
CA VAL A 49 -5.60 -4.40 -2.34
C VAL A 49 -6.29 -3.62 -1.22
N LEU A 50 -6.92 -4.31 -0.26
CA LEU A 50 -7.54 -3.69 0.91
C LEU A 50 -6.52 -3.09 1.89
N LEU A 51 -5.27 -3.58 1.89
CA LEU A 51 -4.20 -3.05 2.74
C LEU A 51 -3.54 -1.81 2.14
N LEU A 52 -3.52 -1.69 0.81
CA LEU A 52 -2.75 -0.67 0.11
C LEU A 52 -3.09 0.74 0.62
N PRO A 53 -4.35 1.22 0.66
CA PRO A 53 -4.65 2.60 1.09
C PRO A 53 -4.00 3.03 2.41
N ALA A 54 -3.94 2.13 3.41
CA ALA A 54 -3.36 2.42 4.71
C ALA A 54 -1.85 2.70 4.69
N ALA A 55 -1.16 2.34 3.61
CA ALA A 55 0.27 2.57 3.43
C ALA A 55 0.59 3.97 2.86
N TRP A 56 -0.41 4.71 2.36
CA TRP A 56 -0.20 6.03 1.77
C TRP A 56 -0.19 7.14 2.84
N GLN A 57 0.31 8.31 2.46
CA GLN A 57 0.34 9.48 3.33
C GLN A 57 -1.07 9.94 3.75
N TYR A 58 -2.05 9.80 2.86
CA TYR A 58 -3.44 10.15 3.11
C TYR A 58 -4.38 8.98 2.81
N PRO A 59 -4.47 7.99 3.72
CA PRO A 59 -5.27 6.78 3.51
C PRO A 59 -6.75 7.05 3.21
N GLU A 60 -7.33 8.07 3.84
CA GLU A 60 -8.74 8.44 3.68
C GLU A 60 -9.10 8.97 2.29
N TYR A 61 -8.10 9.37 1.49
CA TYR A 61 -8.27 9.82 0.11
C TYR A 61 -7.63 8.85 -0.90
N THR A 62 -7.23 7.67 -0.46
CA THR A 62 -6.56 6.67 -1.30
C THR A 62 -7.46 5.47 -1.51
N VAL A 63 -7.65 5.08 -2.77
CA VAL A 63 -8.27 3.82 -3.17
C VAL A 63 -7.30 3.08 -4.10
N ALA A 64 -7.42 1.76 -4.16
CA ALA A 64 -6.50 0.92 -4.92
C ALA A 64 -7.24 -0.14 -5.74
N ARG A 65 -6.64 -0.55 -6.85
CA ARG A 65 -7.10 -1.67 -7.67
C ARG A 65 -5.91 -2.49 -8.15
N ILE A 66 -6.02 -3.81 -8.10
CA ILE A 66 -5.08 -4.72 -8.74
C ILE A 66 -5.79 -5.36 -9.95
N ARG A 67 -5.13 -5.33 -11.11
CA ARG A 67 -5.55 -6.05 -12.31
C ARG A 67 -4.58 -7.19 -12.59
N PHE A 68 -5.08 -8.42 -12.61
CA PHE A 68 -4.25 -9.60 -12.88
C PHE A 68 -5.07 -10.72 -13.54
N MET A 69 -4.54 -11.33 -14.59
CA MET A 69 -5.19 -12.43 -15.33
C MET A 69 -6.66 -12.16 -15.73
N GLY A 70 -6.96 -10.93 -16.17
CA GLY A 70 -8.31 -10.52 -16.56
C GLY A 70 -9.29 -10.33 -15.38
N LYS A 71 -8.80 -10.39 -14.14
CA LYS A 71 -9.58 -10.11 -12.91
C LYS A 71 -9.17 -8.76 -12.33
N GLU A 72 -10.13 -8.13 -11.66
CA GLU A 72 -9.94 -6.88 -10.93
C GLU A 72 -10.23 -7.10 -9.45
N PHE A 73 -9.37 -6.57 -8.59
CA PHE A 73 -9.50 -6.60 -7.14
C PHE A 73 -9.45 -5.17 -6.66
N GLU A 74 -10.42 -4.73 -5.89
CA GLU A 74 -10.60 -3.31 -5.55
C GLU A 74 -10.69 -3.11 -4.05
N SER A 75 -10.19 -1.95 -3.59
CA SER A 75 -10.47 -1.46 -2.25
C SER A 75 -11.92 -1.00 -2.13
N VAL A 76 -12.38 -0.79 -0.91
CA VAL A 76 -13.69 -0.18 -0.65
C VAL A 76 -13.78 1.17 -1.36
N ASP A 77 -14.95 1.46 -1.94
CA ASP A 77 -15.29 2.70 -2.64
C ASP A 77 -14.37 3.08 -3.81
N PHE A 78 -13.69 2.10 -4.43
CA PHE A 78 -12.85 2.36 -5.61
C PHE A 78 -13.66 2.99 -6.75
N SER A 79 -13.11 4.07 -7.32
CA SER A 79 -13.63 4.70 -8.53
C SER A 79 -12.46 5.14 -9.40
N GLU A 80 -12.44 4.68 -10.64
CA GLU A 80 -11.37 5.04 -11.57
C GLU A 80 -11.51 6.51 -12.00
N THR A 81 -10.42 7.26 -11.85
CA THR A 81 -10.35 8.65 -12.31
C THR A 81 -9.17 8.84 -13.27
N ASN A 82 -9.09 10.01 -13.90
CA ASN A 82 -7.93 10.41 -14.69
C ASN A 82 -6.67 10.63 -13.82
N TRP A 83 -6.84 10.89 -12.52
CA TRP A 83 -5.77 11.06 -11.57
C TRP A 83 -5.47 9.72 -10.90
N LYS A 84 -4.43 9.04 -11.37
CA LYS A 84 -4.03 7.74 -10.85
C LYS A 84 -2.53 7.52 -10.99
N MET A 85 -1.99 6.71 -10.09
CA MET A 85 -0.69 6.07 -10.26
C MET A 85 -0.93 4.65 -10.72
N VAL A 86 -0.12 4.16 -11.65
CA VAL A 86 -0.21 2.79 -12.16
C VAL A 86 1.20 2.23 -12.24
N GLN A 87 1.39 1.03 -11.70
CA GLN A 87 2.63 0.28 -11.73
C GLN A 87 2.38 -1.10 -12.32
N GLU A 88 3.09 -1.43 -13.40
CA GLU A 88 3.14 -2.79 -13.94
C GLU A 88 4.00 -3.68 -13.04
N PHE A 89 3.57 -4.92 -12.81
CA PHE A 89 4.38 -5.98 -12.22
C PHE A 89 4.36 -7.23 -13.10
N VAL A 90 5.38 -8.07 -12.93
CA VAL A 90 5.55 -9.33 -13.65
C VAL A 90 5.78 -10.45 -12.65
N THR A 91 5.07 -11.57 -12.79
CA THR A 91 5.28 -12.76 -11.96
C THR A 91 6.48 -13.57 -12.42
N ILE A 92 6.88 -14.56 -11.62
CA ILE A 92 7.96 -15.50 -11.99
C ILE A 92 7.61 -16.27 -13.28
N ASP A 93 6.32 -16.54 -13.49
CA ASP A 93 5.81 -17.22 -14.69
C ASP A 93 5.69 -16.30 -15.92
N GLY A 94 6.06 -15.02 -15.78
CA GLY A 94 6.02 -14.03 -16.87
C GLY A 94 4.65 -13.35 -17.05
N GLU A 95 3.68 -13.64 -16.18
CA GLU A 95 2.36 -13.03 -16.24
C GLU A 95 2.41 -11.58 -15.78
N LYS A 96 1.71 -10.71 -16.50
CA LYS A 96 1.69 -9.27 -16.22
C LYS A 96 0.46 -8.88 -15.42
N GLY A 97 0.63 -7.90 -14.54
CA GLY A 97 -0.46 -7.26 -13.83
C GLY A 97 -0.18 -5.78 -13.59
N PHE A 98 -1.20 -5.08 -13.09
CA PHE A 98 -1.12 -3.67 -12.75
C PHE A 98 -1.65 -3.45 -11.34
N ILE A 99 -1.05 -2.49 -10.64
CA ILE A 99 -1.53 -1.91 -9.37
C ILE A 99 -1.67 -0.41 -9.58
#